data_AF-A0A2S6R134-F1
#
_entry.id   AF-A0A2S6R134-F1
#
_cell.length_a   1.000
_cell.length_b   1.000
_cell.length_c   1.000
_cell.angle_alpha   90.00
_cell.angle_beta   90.00
_cell.angle_gamma   90.00
#
_symmetry.space_group_name_H-M   'P 1'
#
loop_
_entity.id
_entity.type
_entity.pdbx_description
1 polymer ?
#
loop_
_entity_poly.entity_id
_entity_poly.type
_entity_poly.pdbx_seq_one_letter_code
_entity_poly.pdbx_strand_id
1 'polypeptide(L)' 'DLTNPDFAKWAESFGAFGAVVERTEDFAPAFDAALKAGRISLIEIRLDPEVISTTTTLSRIRAAGLAKQPRA' A
#
# COMPACT_ATOMS: atom_id res chain seq x y z
N ASP A 1 -3.40 17.15 -9.59
CA ASP A 1 -3.97 15.96 -8.94
C ASP A 1 -2.85 14.97 -8.74
N LEU A 2 -2.63 14.47 -7.52
CA LEU A 2 -1.55 13.52 -7.21
C LEU A 2 -2.19 12.15 -7.02
N THR A 3 -2.35 11.41 -8.12
CA THR A 3 -2.86 10.03 -8.09
C THR A 3 -1.69 9.07 -7.99
N ASN A 4 -1.75 8.15 -7.03
CA ASN A 4 -0.75 7.10 -6.93
C ASN A 4 -0.81 6.25 -8.21
N PRO A 5 0.31 6.01 -8.92
CA PRO A 5 0.30 5.17 -10.11
C PRO A 5 -0.02 3.73 -9.74
N ASP A 6 -0.62 3.00 -10.67
CA ASP A 6 -0.83 1.55 -10.56
C ASP A 6 0.53 0.86 -10.71
N PHE A 7 1.15 0.47 -9.59
CA PHE A 7 2.51 -0.05 -9.59
C PHE A 7 2.59 -1.44 -10.21
N ALA A 8 1.53 -2.24 -10.09
CA ALA A 8 1.44 -3.54 -10.75
C ALA A 8 1.50 -3.38 -12.27
N LYS A 9 0.68 -2.50 -12.85
CA LYS A 9 0.73 -2.22 -14.30
C LYS A 9 2.05 -1.59 -14.73
N TRP A 10 2.63 -0.74 -13.89
CA TRP A 10 3.93 -0.15 -14.16
C TRP A 10 5.01 -1.23 -14.23
N ALA A 11 5.04 -2.17 -13.30
CA ALA A 11 5.96 -3.32 -13.32
C ALA A 11 5.76 -4.18 -14.58
N GLU A 12 4.51 -4.48 -14.94
CA GLU A 12 4.17 -5.24 -16.16
C GLU A 12 4.71 -4.57 -17.43
N SER A 13 4.72 -3.24 -17.49
CA SER A 13 5.25 -2.50 -18.65
C SER A 13 6.76 -2.71 -18.89
N PHE A 14 7.51 -3.09 -17.85
CA PHE A 14 8.93 -3.48 -17.95
C PHE A 14 9.14 -4.99 -18.05
N GLY A 15 8.07 -5.76 -18.24
CA GLY A 15 8.11 -7.21 -18.34
C GLY A 15 8.25 -7.92 -16.99
N ALA A 16 8.11 -7.22 -15.87
CA ALA A 16 8.02 -7.82 -14.54
C ALA A 16 6.62 -8.41 -14.28
N PHE A 17 6.51 -9.24 -13.25
CA PHE A 17 5.22 -9.66 -12.69
C PHE A 17 4.68 -8.55 -11.78
N GLY A 18 3.41 -8.18 -11.95
CA GLY A 18 2.69 -7.27 -11.07
C GLY A 18 1.53 -7.99 -10.39
N ALA A 19 1.35 -7.76 -9.09
CA ALA A 19 0.16 -8.18 -8.36
C ALA A 19 -0.29 -7.07 -7.41
N VAL A 20 -1.61 -6.99 -7.19
CA VAL A 20 -2.22 -6.10 -6.19
C VAL A 20 -2.88 -6.96 -5.13
N VAL A 21 -2.61 -6.66 -3.86
CA VAL A 21 -3.16 -7.34 -2.69
C VAL A 21 -3.93 -6.32 -1.86
N GLU A 22 -5.25 -6.52 -1.73
CA GLU A 22 -6.13 -5.65 -0.93
C GLU A 22 -6.57 -6.33 0.37
N ARG A 23 -6.53 -7.67 0.44
CA ARG A 23 -6.88 -8.44 1.64
C ARG A 23 -5.73 -9.35 2.05
N THR A 24 -5.58 -9.58 3.35
CA THR A 24 -4.51 -10.41 3.91
C THR A 24 -4.50 -11.84 3.32
N GLU A 25 -5.68 -12.41 3.08
CA GLU A 25 -5.84 -13.75 2.48
C GLU A 25 -5.31 -13.86 1.05
N ASP A 26 -5.27 -12.74 0.30
CA ASP A 26 -4.79 -12.70 -1.08
C ASP A 26 -3.26 -12.67 -1.17
N PHE A 27 -2.56 -12.43 -0.05
CA PHE A 27 -1.11 -12.30 -0.04
C PHE A 27 -0.40 -13.62 -0.36
N ALA A 28 -0.75 -14.70 0.34
CA ALA A 28 -0.13 -16.01 0.14
C ALA A 28 -0.20 -16.49 -1.33
N PRO A 29 -1.37 -16.48 -2.00
CA PRO A 29 -1.43 -16.87 -3.41
C PRO A 29 -0.67 -15.91 -4.34
N ALA A 30 -0.67 -14.60 -4.07
CA ALA A 30 0.09 -13.63 -4.86
C ALA A 30 1.62 -13.84 -4.72
N PHE A 31 2.08 -14.17 -3.52
CA PHE A 31 3.48 -14.48 -3.25
C PHE A 31 3.93 -15.76 -3.96
N ASP A 32 3.12 -16.82 -3.91
CA ASP A 32 3.40 -18.06 -4.64
C ASP A 32 3.46 -17.83 -6.16
N ALA A 33 2.58 -16.99 -6.70
CA ALA A 33 2.60 -16.62 -8.12
C ALA A 33 3.86 -15.82 -8.49
N ALA A 34 4.27 -14.88 -7.64
CA ALA A 34 5.51 -14.11 -7.82
C ALA A 34 6.75 -15.00 -7.83
N LEU A 35 6.84 -15.98 -6.92
CA LEU A 35 7.95 -16.94 -6.90
C LEU A 35 8.01 -17.80 -8.17
N LYS A 36 6.84 -18.21 -8.68
CA LYS A 36 6.72 -19.03 -9.91
C LYS A 36 6.93 -18.23 -11.19
N ALA A 37 6.83 -16.89 -11.15
CA ALA A 37 6.89 -16.04 -12.33
C ALA A 37 8.27 -16.05 -13.03
N GLY A 38 9.33 -16.45 -12.32
CA GLY A 38 10.69 -16.59 -12.90
C GLY A 38 11.28 -15.28 -13.43
N ARG A 39 10.72 -14.13 -13.03
CA ARG A 39 11.11 -12.77 -13.43
C ARG A 39 10.97 -11.81 -12.25
N ILE A 40 11.49 -10.59 -12.41
CA ILE A 40 11.30 -9.51 -11.42
C ILE A 40 9.81 -9.43 -11.09
N SER A 41 9.48 -9.33 -9.81
CA SER A 41 8.11 -9.37 -9.31
C SER A 41 7.86 -8.22 -8.34
N LEU A 42 6.73 -7.55 -8.50
CA LEU A 42 6.23 -6.49 -7.64
C LEU A 42 4.86 -6.89 -7.11
N ILE A 43 4.70 -6.81 -5.78
CA ILE A 43 3.42 -7.00 -5.11
C ILE A 43 3.07 -5.68 -4.41
N GLU A 44 2.03 -5.01 -4.89
CA GLU A 44 1.47 -3.81 -4.30
C GLU A 44 0.50 -4.21 -3.18
N ILE A 45 0.85 -3.92 -1.92
CA ILE A 45 -0.03 -4.14 -0.77
C ILE A 45 -0.78 -2.84 -0.49
N ARG A 46 -2.09 -2.85 -0.71
CA ARG A 46 -2.97 -1.73 -0.39
C ARG A 46 -3.43 -1.84 1.04
N LEU A 47 -3.12 -0.81 1.81
CA LEU A 47 -3.51 -0.67 3.21
C LEU A 47 -4.53 0.45 3.32
N ASP A 48 -5.40 0.34 4.32
CA ASP A 48 -6.29 1.43 4.68
C ASP A 48 -5.44 2.65 5.11
N PRO A 49 -5.59 3.82 4.46
CA PRO A 49 -4.84 5.02 4.78
C PRO A 49 -5.08 5.55 6.21
N GLU A 50 -6.17 5.15 6.88
CA GLU A 50 -6.37 5.45 8.30
C GLU A 50 -5.38 4.70 9.20
N VAL A 51 -4.84 3.55 8.75
CA VAL A 51 -3.93 2.71 9.52
C VAL A 51 -2.48 3.08 9.18
N ILE A 52 -2.00 4.17 9.78
CA ILE A 52 -0.61 4.66 9.60
C ILE A 52 0.39 3.95 10.51
N SER A 53 -0.03 3.48 11.69
CA SER A 53 0.78 2.64 12.56
C SER A 53 -0.08 1.67 13.37
N THR A 54 0.54 0.64 13.96
CA THR A 54 -0.14 -0.31 14.86
C THR A 54 -0.68 0.33 16.13
N THR A 55 -0.18 1.52 16.49
CA THR A 55 -0.50 2.21 17.74
C THR A 55 -1.44 3.40 17.53
N THR A 56 -1.67 3.84 16.29
CA THR A 56 -2.38 5.10 16.01
C THR A 56 -2.90 5.19 14.58
N THR A 57 -4.00 5.93 14.41
CA THR A 57 -4.59 6.21 13.09
C THR A 57 -4.30 7.62 12.62
N LEU A 58 -4.40 7.88 11.31
CA LEU A 58 -4.23 9.21 10.73
C LEU A 58 -5.17 10.23 11.38
N SER A 59 -6.44 9.87 11.57
CA SER A 59 -7.41 10.71 12.28
C SER A 59 -6.98 11.09 13.69
N ARG A 60 -6.37 10.17 14.45
CA ARG A 60 -5.86 10.47 15.81
C ARG A 60 -4.67 11.41 15.78
N ILE A 61 -3.75 11.23 14.82
CA ILE A 61 -2.61 12.16 14.62
C ILE A 61 -3.13 13.56 14.32
N ARG A 62 -4.11 13.67 13.42
CA ARG A 62 -4.71 14.95 13.02
C ARG A 62 -5.41 15.64 14.19
N ALA A 63 -6.19 14.91 14.97
CA ALA A 63 -6.86 15.43 16.16
C ALA A 63 -5.85 15.95 17.21
N ALA A 64 -4.77 15.20 17.46
CA ALA A 64 -3.71 15.60 18.38
C ALA A 64 -2.96 16.86 17.91
N GLY A 65 -2.71 17.01 16.61
CA GLY A 65 -2.10 18.20 16.03
C GLY A 65 -2.97 19.45 16.17
N LEU A 66 -4.28 19.32 15.92
CA LEU A 66 -5.25 20.41 16.07
C LEU A 66 -5.43 20.82 17.54
N ALA A 67 -5.42 19.87 18.48
CA ALA A 67 -5.50 20.17 19.92
C ALA A 67 -4.26 20.90 20.47
N LYS A 68 -3.11 20.77 19.80
CA LYS A 68 -1.84 21.42 20.18
C LYS A 68 -1.58 22.74 19.45
N GLN A 69 -2.38 23.11 18.46
CA GLN A 69 -2.25 24.40 17.81
C GLN A 69 -2.77 25.51 18.74
N PRO A 70 -1.94 26.48 19.16
CA PRO A 70 -2.44 27.64 19.86
C PRO A 70 -3.39 28.38 18.93
N ARG A 71 -4.63 28.57 19.39
CA ARG A 71 -5.64 29.35 18.69
C ARG A 71 -5.10 30.79 18.58
N ALA A 72 -4.84 31.24 17.36
CA ALA A 72 -4.45 32.63 17.07
C ALA A 72 -5.59 33.59 17.44
#